data_AF-A0A7C6NUZ7-F1
#
_entry.id   AF-A0A7C6NUZ7-F1
#
_cell.length_a   1.000
_cell.length_b   1.000
_cell.length_c   1.000
_cell.angle_alpha   90.00
_cell.angle_beta   90.00
_cell.angle_gamma   90.00
#
_symmetry.space_group_name_H-M   'P 1'
#
loop_
_entity.id
_entity.type
_entity.pdbx_description
1 polymer ?
#
loop_
_entity_poly.entity_id
_entity_poly.type
_entity_poly.pdbx_seq_one_letter_code
_entity_poly.pdbx_strand_id
1 'polypeptide(L)'
;MNINIKIKKLWQQFEKKHPSVAEFIVFFVLSNAITVVQLVLMPVFKGIFVKTRLVDISFQVLQAGHNFGGSPYYIFDYPAGALGEGGGGGLAYFLAVQLTLAIAQVINFFAQRNVTFKSNGDIKKAAFWYVIAFVLITLGAAALQGVYKAPVYRLLINTWGMGKAGETIADVVSMLINCALSFWVYFPILKIIFKKQE
;
A
#
# COMPACT_ATOMS: atom_id res chain seq x y z
N MET A 1 22.56 -28.50 -15.80
CA MET A 1 23.53 -27.45 -15.40
C MET A 1 23.75 -26.33 -16.44
N ASN A 2 23.51 -26.55 -17.74
CA ASN A 2 23.81 -25.56 -18.81
C ASN A 2 22.80 -24.42 -19.04
N ILE A 3 21.54 -24.56 -18.62
CA ILE A 3 20.48 -23.57 -18.91
C ILE A 3 20.68 -22.28 -18.12
N ASN A 4 21.02 -22.39 -16.83
CA ASN A 4 21.23 -21.24 -15.94
C ASN A 4 22.40 -20.35 -16.39
N ILE A 5 23.44 -20.94 -16.97
CA ILE A 5 24.64 -20.23 -17.43
C ILE A 5 24.35 -19.44 -18.72
N LYS A 6 23.59 -20.03 -19.65
CA LYS A 6 23.18 -19.34 -20.89
C LYS A 6 22.25 -18.17 -20.60
N ILE A 7 21.27 -18.35 -19.72
CA ILE A 7 20.34 -17.29 -19.31
C ILE A 7 21.11 -16.14 -18.64
N LYS A 8 22.06 -16.46 -17.75
CA LYS A 8 22.87 -15.45 -17.07
C LYS A 8 23.74 -14.64 -18.04
N LYS A 9 24.35 -15.28 -19.05
CA LYS A 9 25.12 -14.58 -20.08
C LYS A 9 24.25 -13.70 -20.99
N LEU A 10 23.08 -14.20 -21.40
CA LEU A 10 22.11 -13.43 -22.19
C LEU A 10 21.61 -12.21 -21.42
N TRP A 11 21.30 -12.39 -20.13
CA TRP A 11 20.91 -11.30 -19.24
C TRP A 11 22.02 -10.25 -19.10
N GLN A 12 23.27 -10.68 -18.88
CA GLN A 12 24.41 -9.75 -18.76
C GLN A 12 24.66 -8.95 -20.05
N GLN A 13 24.45 -9.55 -21.22
CA GLN A 13 24.56 -8.84 -22.49
C GLN A 13 23.40 -7.85 -22.69
N PHE A 14 22.19 -8.23 -22.27
CA PHE A 14 21.01 -7.37 -22.31
C PHE A 14 21.12 -6.18 -21.36
N GLU A 15 21.52 -6.40 -20.11
CA GLU A 15 21.73 -5.36 -19.08
C GLU A 15 22.76 -4.32 -19.55
N LYS A 16 23.83 -4.74 -20.23
CA LYS A 16 24.83 -3.82 -20.81
C LYS A 16 24.29 -3.01 -21.99
N LYS A 17 23.43 -3.59 -22.81
CA LYS A 17 22.90 -2.94 -24.02
C LYS A 17 21.74 -2.00 -23.71
N HIS A 18 20.92 -2.33 -22.71
CA HIS A 18 19.73 -1.59 -22.32
C HIS A 18 19.60 -1.49 -20.78
N PRO A 19 20.44 -0.67 -20.12
CA PRO A 19 20.50 -0.60 -18.65
C PRO A 19 19.16 -0.17 -18.03
N SER A 20 18.53 0.89 -18.53
CA SER A 20 17.25 1.37 -17.99
C SER A 20 16.10 0.37 -18.17
N VAL A 21 16.11 -0.40 -19.27
CA VAL A 21 15.08 -1.43 -19.51
C VAL A 21 15.30 -2.64 -18.60
N ALA A 22 16.55 -3.02 -18.36
CA ALA A 22 16.89 -4.08 -17.43
C ALA A 22 16.49 -3.72 -15.99
N GLU A 23 16.77 -2.48 -15.56
CA GLU A 23 16.29 -1.95 -14.27
C GLU A 23 14.77 -2.00 -14.16
N PHE A 24 14.05 -1.58 -15.22
CA PHE A 24 12.59 -1.64 -15.26
C PHE A 24 12.06 -3.07 -15.17
N ILE A 25 12.62 -4.02 -15.92
CA ILE A 25 12.20 -5.43 -15.89
C ILE A 25 12.38 -6.00 -14.47
N VAL A 26 13.51 -5.70 -13.85
CA VAL A 26 13.80 -6.19 -12.51
C VAL A 26 12.88 -5.56 -11.48
N PHE A 27 12.66 -4.25 -11.56
CA PHE A 27 11.66 -3.54 -10.75
C PHE A 27 10.26 -4.14 -10.93
N PHE A 28 9.87 -4.44 -12.16
CA PHE A 28 8.58 -5.04 -12.50
C PHE A 28 8.42 -6.43 -11.89
N VAL A 29 9.41 -7.31 -12.05
CA VAL A 29 9.39 -8.67 -11.48
C VAL A 29 9.33 -8.62 -9.95
N LEU A 30 10.15 -7.77 -9.33
CA LEU A 30 10.18 -7.60 -7.88
C LEU A 30 8.83 -7.05 -7.36
N SER A 31 8.26 -6.07 -8.04
CA SER A 31 6.97 -5.48 -7.67
C SER A 31 5.85 -6.53 -7.71
N ASN A 32 5.79 -7.32 -8.79
CA ASN A 32 4.80 -8.39 -8.92
C ASN A 32 5.00 -9.50 -7.87
N ALA A 33 6.25 -9.88 -7.58
CA ALA A 33 6.54 -10.86 -6.53
C ALA A 33 6.03 -10.39 -5.17
N ILE A 34 6.20 -9.10 -4.85
CA ILE A 34 5.73 -8.50 -3.60
C ILE A 34 4.21 -8.44 -3.56
N THR A 35 3.55 -8.09 -4.66
CA THR A 35 2.09 -8.17 -4.77
C THR A 35 1.59 -9.59 -4.51
N VAL A 36 2.23 -10.61 -5.06
CA VAL A 36 1.89 -12.02 -4.79
C VAL A 36 2.06 -12.35 -3.30
N VAL A 37 3.16 -11.89 -2.67
CA VAL A 37 3.36 -12.07 -1.23
C VAL A 37 2.23 -11.41 -0.43
N GLN A 38 1.82 -10.18 -0.78
CA GLN A 38 0.70 -9.50 -0.12
C GLN A 38 -0.62 -10.27 -0.28
N LEU A 39 -0.90 -10.76 -1.49
CA LEU A 39 -2.10 -11.55 -1.80
C LEU A 39 -2.17 -12.85 -1.00
N VAL A 40 -1.02 -13.45 -0.65
CA VAL A 40 -0.96 -14.67 0.18
C VAL A 40 -1.01 -14.33 1.67
N LEU A 41 -0.28 -13.31 2.12
CA LEU A 41 -0.21 -12.94 3.54
C LEU A 41 -1.55 -12.43 4.08
N MET A 42 -2.30 -11.69 3.27
CA MET A 42 -3.54 -11.06 3.73
C MET A 42 -4.60 -12.10 4.15
N PRO A 43 -4.93 -13.15 3.36
CA PRO A 43 -5.79 -14.24 3.80
C PRO A 43 -5.23 -15.04 4.97
N VAL A 44 -3.90 -15.26 5.01
CA VAL A 44 -3.24 -15.99 6.09
C VAL A 44 -3.42 -15.27 7.42
N PHE A 45 -3.05 -13.99 7.50
CA PHE A 45 -3.21 -13.21 8.73
C PHE A 45 -4.67 -13.03 9.10
N LYS A 46 -5.56 -12.78 8.13
CA LYS A 46 -7.00 -12.74 8.39
C LYS A 46 -7.49 -14.05 8.99
N GLY A 47 -7.10 -15.20 8.45
CA GLY A 47 -7.47 -16.52 8.95
C GLY A 47 -6.90 -16.85 10.34
N ILE A 48 -5.75 -16.27 10.70
CA ILE A 48 -5.17 -16.38 12.03
C ILE A 48 -5.93 -15.48 13.01
N PHE A 49 -6.08 -14.19 12.69
CA PHE A 49 -6.65 -13.21 13.63
C PHE A 49 -8.17 -13.32 13.78
N VAL A 50 -8.90 -13.83 12.77
CA VAL A 50 -10.35 -14.03 12.88
C VAL A 50 -10.73 -15.04 13.98
N LYS A 51 -9.79 -15.93 14.37
CA LYS A 51 -9.97 -16.90 15.45
C LYS A 51 -9.69 -16.33 16.84
N THR A 52 -9.31 -15.06 16.92
CA THR A 52 -8.93 -14.39 18.16
C THR A 52 -10.00 -13.38 18.58
N ARG A 53 -10.02 -13.01 19.86
CA ARG A 53 -10.90 -11.95 20.40
C ARG A 53 -10.62 -10.56 19.83
N LEU A 54 -9.60 -10.41 18.98
CA LEU A 54 -9.27 -9.15 18.30
C LEU A 54 -10.36 -8.74 17.30
N VAL A 55 -11.20 -9.69 16.85
CA VAL A 55 -12.37 -9.38 15.99
C VAL A 55 -13.41 -8.56 16.74
N ASP A 56 -13.54 -8.77 18.05
CA ASP A 56 -14.55 -8.12 18.89
C ASP A 56 -14.07 -6.75 19.41
N ILE A 57 -12.81 -6.39 19.16
CA ILE A 57 -12.24 -5.11 19.55
C ILE A 57 -12.41 -4.14 18.37
N SER A 58 -13.21 -3.09 18.56
CA SER A 58 -13.33 -2.00 17.59
C SER A 58 -12.02 -1.23 17.52
N PHE A 59 -11.46 -1.09 16.31
CA PHE A 59 -10.31 -0.22 16.05
C PHE A 59 -10.75 0.94 15.17
N GLN A 60 -11.34 1.94 15.84
CA GLN A 60 -11.85 3.16 15.24
C GLN A 60 -11.04 4.35 15.75
N VAL A 61 -10.04 4.79 14.98
CA VAL A 61 -9.03 5.76 15.45
C VAL A 61 -8.86 6.90 14.45
N LEU A 62 -8.52 8.08 14.98
CA LEU A 62 -8.41 9.35 14.28
C LEU A 62 -9.73 9.74 13.59
N GLN A 63 -10.69 10.21 14.38
CA GLN A 63 -11.94 10.73 13.84
C GLN A 63 -11.64 11.98 13.00
N ALA A 64 -11.89 11.91 11.69
CA ALA A 64 -11.63 12.99 10.74
C ALA A 64 -12.91 13.73 10.32
N GLY A 65 -14.06 13.38 10.88
CA GLY A 65 -15.32 14.12 10.68
C GLY A 65 -16.55 13.30 11.04
N HIS A 66 -17.65 13.60 10.35
CA HIS A 66 -18.90 12.85 10.42
C HIS A 66 -19.31 12.42 9.00
N ASN A 67 -19.76 11.18 8.85
CA ASN A 67 -20.42 10.69 7.65
C ASN A 67 -21.77 11.39 7.45
N PHE A 68 -22.35 11.25 6.25
CA PHE A 68 -23.61 11.89 5.87
C PHE A 68 -24.81 11.58 6.78
N GLY A 69 -24.79 10.46 7.51
CA GLY A 69 -25.81 10.09 8.50
C GLY A 69 -25.58 10.63 9.91
N GLY A 70 -24.58 11.49 10.12
CA GLY A 70 -24.18 11.98 11.45
C GLY A 70 -23.29 11.04 12.24
N SER A 71 -23.03 9.83 11.76
CA SER A 71 -22.10 8.90 12.41
C SER A 71 -20.65 9.40 12.29
N PRO A 72 -19.80 9.24 13.31
CA PRO A 72 -18.40 9.64 13.25
C PRO A 72 -17.66 8.93 12.10
N TYR A 73 -16.83 9.67 11.36
CA TYR A 73 -15.92 9.14 10.35
C TYR A 73 -14.53 8.95 10.96
N TYR A 74 -14.00 7.72 10.91
CA TYR A 74 -12.66 7.39 11.39
C TYR A 74 -11.72 7.13 10.21
N ILE A 75 -10.49 7.63 10.30
CA ILE A 75 -9.43 7.36 9.30
C ILE A 75 -9.13 5.86 9.24
N PHE A 76 -9.09 5.22 10.40
CA PHE A 76 -9.11 3.77 10.50
C PHE A 76 -10.47 3.37 11.04
N ASP A 77 -11.37 2.95 10.16
CA ASP A 77 -12.73 2.54 10.52
C ASP A 77 -12.87 1.02 10.46
N TYR A 78 -12.43 0.35 11.54
CA TYR A 78 -12.54 -1.11 11.68
C TYR A 78 -13.48 -1.44 12.85
N PRO A 79 -14.81 -1.36 12.65
CA PRO A 79 -15.77 -1.72 13.69
C PRO A 79 -15.65 -3.20 14.07
N ALA A 80 -16.02 -3.52 15.31
CA ALA A 80 -15.99 -4.88 15.83
C ALA A 80 -16.91 -5.82 15.03
N GLY A 81 -16.64 -7.12 15.11
CA GLY A 81 -17.43 -8.17 14.48
C GLY A 81 -16.80 -8.70 13.19
N ALA A 82 -17.16 -9.93 12.81
CA ALA A 82 -16.58 -10.60 11.66
C ALA A 82 -17.05 -9.99 10.34
N LEU A 83 -16.13 -9.85 9.36
CA LEU A 83 -16.43 -9.33 8.02
C LEU A 83 -17.54 -10.13 7.28
N GLY A 84 -17.71 -11.41 7.61
CA GLY A 84 -18.74 -12.27 7.01
C GLY A 84 -20.15 -12.04 7.57
N GLU A 85 -20.26 -11.36 8.71
CA GLU A 85 -21.52 -11.13 9.44
C GLU A 85 -21.95 -9.65 9.40
N GLY A 86 -21.33 -8.85 8.53
CA GLY A 86 -21.58 -7.41 8.43
C GLY A 86 -20.77 -6.57 9.42
N GLY A 87 -19.85 -7.17 10.18
CA GLY A 87 -18.89 -6.45 11.03
C GLY A 87 -17.69 -5.90 10.24
N GLY A 88 -16.92 -5.00 10.84
CA GLY A 88 -15.75 -4.36 10.21
C GLY A 88 -14.45 -5.15 10.28
N GLY A 89 -14.48 -6.34 10.90
CA GLY A 89 -13.30 -7.17 11.14
C GLY A 89 -12.46 -6.74 12.34
N GLY A 90 -12.82 -5.65 13.03
CA GLY A 90 -12.17 -5.17 14.24
C GLY A 90 -10.65 -4.99 14.13
N LEU A 91 -9.99 -5.00 15.28
CA LEU A 91 -8.55 -4.95 15.40
C LEU A 91 -7.86 -6.11 14.67
N ALA A 92 -8.52 -7.27 14.57
CA ALA A 92 -8.03 -8.42 13.81
C ALA A 92 -7.75 -8.08 12.34
N TYR A 93 -8.70 -7.42 11.67
CA TYR A 93 -8.54 -7.06 10.26
C TYR A 93 -7.51 -5.94 10.10
N PHE A 94 -7.53 -4.93 10.97
CA PHE A 94 -6.50 -3.89 10.97
C PHE A 94 -5.08 -4.47 11.07
N LEU A 95 -4.84 -5.35 12.04
CA LEU A 95 -3.53 -5.98 12.23
C LEU A 95 -3.13 -6.87 11.05
N ALA A 96 -4.08 -7.59 10.45
CA ALA A 96 -3.83 -8.36 9.23
C ALA A 96 -3.32 -7.47 8.09
N VAL A 97 -3.96 -6.32 7.87
CA VAL A 97 -3.54 -5.35 6.85
C VAL A 97 -2.17 -4.77 7.19
N GLN A 98 -1.98 -4.28 8.41
CA GLN A 98 -0.72 -3.61 8.80
C GLN A 98 0.49 -4.55 8.77
N LEU A 99 0.35 -5.80 9.24
CA LEU A 99 1.44 -6.78 9.19
C LEU A 99 1.76 -7.21 7.75
N THR A 100 0.74 -7.38 6.91
CA THR A 100 0.94 -7.66 5.48
C THR A 100 1.71 -6.53 4.81
N LEU A 101 1.29 -5.28 5.03
CA LEU A 101 1.96 -4.11 4.47
C LEU A 101 3.38 -4.00 5.02
N ALA A 102 3.58 -4.15 6.33
CA ALA A 102 4.89 -4.06 6.95
C ALA A 102 5.88 -5.08 6.35
N ILE A 103 5.48 -6.34 6.20
CA ILE A 103 6.33 -7.37 5.58
C ILE A 103 6.63 -7.02 4.12
N ALA A 104 5.62 -6.59 3.36
CA ALA A 104 5.83 -6.19 1.98
C ALA A 104 6.80 -5.00 1.84
N GLN A 105 6.73 -4.03 2.76
CA GLN A 105 7.66 -2.91 2.80
C GLN A 105 9.08 -3.32 3.15
N VAL A 106 9.25 -4.26 4.08
CA VAL A 106 10.57 -4.83 4.39
C VAL A 106 11.16 -5.52 3.16
N ILE A 107 10.36 -6.33 2.45
CA ILE A 107 10.80 -6.99 1.22
C ILE A 107 11.14 -5.95 0.15
N ASN A 108 10.28 -4.94 -0.06
CA ASN A 108 10.54 -3.84 -0.99
C ASN A 108 11.85 -3.12 -0.67
N PHE A 109 12.12 -2.81 0.59
CA PHE A 109 13.34 -2.16 1.02
C PHE A 109 14.59 -2.97 0.64
N PHE A 110 14.59 -4.27 0.97
CA PHE A 110 15.73 -5.14 0.62
C PHE A 110 15.85 -5.38 -0.88
N ALA A 111 14.73 -5.53 -1.59
CA ALA A 111 14.69 -5.69 -3.04
C ALA A 111 15.26 -4.46 -3.76
N GLN A 112 14.78 -3.27 -3.42
CA GLN A 112 15.27 -2.02 -4.01
C GLN A 112 16.73 -1.78 -3.65
N ARG A 113 17.14 -2.03 -2.40
CA ARG A 113 18.53 -1.84 -1.98
C ARG A 113 19.50 -2.80 -2.68
N ASN A 114 19.19 -4.09 -2.70
CA ASN A 114 20.12 -5.13 -3.18
C ASN A 114 20.18 -5.17 -4.70
N VAL A 115 19.08 -4.83 -5.38
CA VAL A 115 18.96 -5.04 -6.82
C VAL A 115 19.02 -3.73 -7.60
N THR A 116 18.34 -2.68 -7.12
CA THR A 116 18.26 -1.39 -7.83
C THR A 116 19.41 -0.44 -7.45
N PHE A 117 19.77 -0.37 -6.16
CA PHE A 117 20.73 0.64 -5.70
C PHE A 117 22.14 0.12 -5.39
N LYS A 118 22.36 -1.21 -5.31
CA LYS A 118 23.66 -1.86 -4.98
C LYS A 118 24.46 -1.11 -3.90
N SER A 119 23.77 -0.60 -2.87
CA SER A 119 24.31 0.44 -1.97
C SER A 119 25.02 -0.13 -0.74
N ASN A 120 26.29 0.26 -0.58
CA ASN A 120 27.13 0.05 0.62
C ASN A 120 26.85 1.06 1.76
N GLY A 121 25.77 1.86 1.67
CA GLY A 121 25.41 2.83 2.70
C GLY A 121 24.88 2.20 4.00
N ASP A 122 24.84 3.02 5.07
CA ASP A 122 24.41 2.63 6.41
C ASP A 122 22.92 2.18 6.43
N ILE A 123 22.73 0.87 6.61
CA ILE A 123 21.44 0.17 6.58
C ILE A 123 20.44 0.80 7.55
N LYS A 124 20.93 1.20 8.73
CA LYS A 124 20.06 1.64 9.83
C LYS A 124 19.40 2.99 9.50
N LYS A 125 20.15 3.92 8.91
CA LYS A 125 19.62 5.23 8.51
C LYS A 125 18.62 5.10 7.37
N ALA A 126 18.92 4.29 6.37
CA ALA A 126 18.02 4.06 5.24
C ALA A 126 16.71 3.37 5.69
N ALA A 127 16.81 2.35 6.53
CA ALA A 127 15.64 1.65 7.07
C ALA A 127 14.78 2.57 7.94
N PHE A 128 15.39 3.40 8.79
CA PHE A 128 14.67 4.35 9.64
C PHE A 128 13.84 5.34 8.83
N TRP A 129 14.44 6.00 7.82
CA TRP A 129 13.72 6.92 6.96
C TRP A 129 12.67 6.24 6.09
N TYR A 130 12.92 5.01 5.64
CA TYR A 130 11.96 4.23 4.87
C TYR A 130 10.71 3.88 5.70
N VAL A 131 10.89 3.48 6.97
CA VAL A 131 9.79 3.20 7.89
C VAL A 131 8.99 4.48 8.18
N ILE A 132 9.66 5.61 8.43
CA ILE A 132 8.99 6.90 8.64
C ILE A 132 8.17 7.29 7.42
N ALA A 133 8.75 7.20 6.22
CA ALA A 133 8.04 7.48 4.98
C ALA A 133 6.81 6.60 4.83
N PHE A 134 6.95 5.29 5.06
CA PHE A 134 5.84 4.34 4.99
C PHE A 134 4.70 4.68 5.97
N VAL A 135 5.03 5.02 7.23
CA VAL A 135 4.03 5.40 8.24
C VAL A 135 3.31 6.69 7.83
N LEU A 136 4.06 7.73 7.43
CA LEU A 136 3.48 9.00 7.00
C LEU A 136 2.58 8.84 5.77
N ILE A 137 3.00 8.01 4.80
CA ILE A 137 2.23 7.72 3.59
C ILE A 137 0.95 6.96 3.94
N THR A 138 1.05 5.93 4.78
CA THR A 138 -0.10 5.11 5.16
C THR A 138 -1.14 5.94 5.91
N LEU A 139 -0.68 6.79 6.85
CA LEU A 139 -1.54 7.72 7.58
C LEU A 139 -2.14 8.79 6.65
N GLY A 140 -1.32 9.38 5.78
CA GLY A 140 -1.76 10.41 4.83
C GLY A 140 -2.79 9.88 3.83
N ALA A 141 -2.57 8.71 3.26
CA ALA A 141 -3.49 8.07 2.33
C ALA A 141 -4.83 7.74 3.00
N ALA A 142 -4.79 7.17 4.21
CA ALA A 142 -6.00 6.88 4.98
C ALA A 142 -6.75 8.17 5.39
N ALA A 143 -6.02 9.21 5.82
CA ALA A 143 -6.60 10.50 6.18
C ALA A 143 -7.31 11.15 4.99
N LEU A 144 -6.64 11.16 3.83
CA LEU A 144 -7.16 11.76 2.61
C LEU A 144 -8.35 10.97 2.07
N GLN A 145 -8.31 9.63 2.09
CA GLN A 145 -9.47 8.79 1.74
C GLN A 145 -10.71 9.22 2.50
N GLY A 146 -10.57 9.60 3.77
CA GLY A 146 -11.69 10.12 4.55
C GLY A 146 -12.26 11.45 4.12
N VAL A 147 -11.42 12.31 3.57
CA VAL A 147 -11.84 13.64 3.14
C VAL A 147 -12.50 13.59 1.76
N TYR A 148 -11.96 12.82 0.80
CA TYR A 148 -12.45 12.85 -0.58
C TYR A 148 -13.43 11.73 -0.94
N LYS A 149 -13.40 10.57 -0.27
CA LYS A 149 -14.26 9.43 -0.67
C LYS A 149 -15.74 9.78 -0.51
N ALA A 150 -16.12 10.37 0.62
CA ALA A 150 -17.49 10.82 0.88
C ALA A 150 -18.04 11.82 -0.18
N PRO A 151 -17.37 12.95 -0.50
CA PRO A 151 -17.89 13.89 -1.50
C PRO A 151 -17.86 13.34 -2.93
N VAL A 152 -16.87 12.52 -3.31
CA VAL A 152 -16.79 11.92 -4.65
C VAL A 152 -17.94 10.94 -4.88
N TYR A 153 -18.21 10.05 -3.92
CA TYR A 153 -19.33 9.11 -4.02
C TYR A 153 -20.67 9.86 -4.02
N ARG A 154 -20.80 10.95 -3.25
CA ARG A 154 -22.00 11.80 -3.26
C ARG A 154 -22.26 12.41 -4.63
N LEU A 155 -21.24 13.00 -5.27
CA LEU A 155 -21.40 13.62 -6.58
C LEU A 155 -21.81 12.59 -7.64
N LEU A 156 -21.16 11.42 -7.64
CA LEU A 156 -21.36 10.41 -8.68
C LEU A 156 -22.66 9.61 -8.50
N ILE A 157 -22.98 9.22 -7.26
CA ILE A 157 -24.15 8.37 -6.97
C ILE A 157 -25.41 9.21 -6.81
N ASN A 158 -25.36 10.28 -5.99
CA ASN A 158 -26.55 11.04 -5.61
C ASN A 158 -26.78 12.27 -6.51
N THR A 159 -25.73 12.99 -6.90
CA THR A 159 -25.88 14.21 -7.72
C THR A 159 -26.02 13.90 -9.20
N TRP A 160 -25.33 12.88 -9.72
CA TRP A 160 -25.44 12.43 -11.12
C TRP A 160 -26.37 11.22 -11.30
N GLY A 161 -26.91 10.66 -10.21
CA GLY A 161 -27.94 9.61 -10.27
C GLY A 161 -27.48 8.30 -10.90
N MET A 162 -26.17 8.03 -10.96
CA MET A 162 -25.61 6.92 -11.74
C MET A 162 -25.72 5.54 -11.06
N GLY A 163 -26.35 5.44 -9.87
CA GLY A 163 -26.59 4.18 -9.18
C GLY A 163 -25.34 3.31 -9.06
N LYS A 164 -25.44 2.02 -9.38
CA LYS A 164 -24.30 1.07 -9.37
C LYS A 164 -23.15 1.44 -10.31
N ALA A 165 -23.43 2.11 -11.43
CA ALA A 165 -22.37 2.60 -12.32
C ALA A 165 -21.61 3.78 -11.68
N GLY A 166 -22.30 4.60 -10.88
CA GLY A 166 -21.69 5.68 -10.10
C GLY A 166 -20.74 5.18 -9.02
N GLU A 167 -21.04 4.03 -8.40
CA GLU A 167 -20.14 3.37 -7.44
C GLU A 167 -18.84 2.90 -8.11
N THR A 168 -18.93 2.22 -9.25
CA THR A 168 -17.74 1.80 -10.01
C THR A 168 -16.90 2.99 -10.49
N ILE A 169 -17.55 4.07 -10.96
CA ILE A 169 -16.83 5.28 -11.37
C ILE A 169 -16.19 5.96 -10.15
N ALA A 170 -16.87 5.97 -9.00
CA ALA A 170 -16.34 6.53 -7.76
C ALA A 170 -15.13 5.73 -7.24
N ASP A 171 -15.12 4.41 -7.39
CA ASP A 171 -13.96 3.56 -7.11
C ASP A 171 -12.79 3.91 -8.02
N VAL A 172 -13.02 4.04 -9.33
CA VAL A 172 -11.96 4.42 -10.29
C VAL A 172 -11.42 5.83 -10.01
N VAL A 173 -12.29 6.81 -9.77
CA VAL A 173 -11.89 8.17 -9.42
C VAL A 173 -11.13 8.19 -8.10
N SER A 174 -11.60 7.44 -7.09
CA SER A 174 -10.90 7.31 -5.81
C SER A 174 -9.53 6.66 -5.98
N MET A 175 -9.40 5.66 -6.86
CA MET A 175 -8.12 5.05 -7.20
C MET A 175 -7.18 6.05 -7.87
N LEU A 176 -7.66 6.85 -8.82
CA LEU A 176 -6.88 7.89 -9.49
C LEU A 176 -6.44 8.99 -8.53
N ILE A 177 -7.33 9.44 -7.64
CA ILE A 177 -7.00 10.39 -6.57
C ILE A 177 -5.95 9.79 -5.64
N ASN A 178 -6.12 8.53 -5.23
CA ASN A 178 -5.15 7.82 -4.40
C ASN A 178 -3.78 7.71 -5.09
N CYS A 179 -3.73 7.42 -6.40
CA CYS A 179 -2.51 7.41 -7.18
C CYS A 179 -1.87 8.79 -7.29
N ALA A 180 -2.65 9.83 -7.57
CA ALA A 180 -2.16 11.20 -7.67
C ALA A 180 -1.62 11.70 -6.32
N LEU A 181 -2.38 11.53 -5.24
CA LEU A 181 -1.95 11.91 -3.89
C LEU A 181 -0.73 11.11 -3.44
N SER A 182 -0.71 9.81 -3.72
CA SER A 182 0.49 9.01 -3.52
C SER A 182 1.65 9.66 -4.27
N PHE A 183 1.53 9.92 -5.57
CA PHE A 183 2.59 10.60 -6.32
C PHE A 183 3.03 11.95 -5.69
N TRP A 184 2.09 12.82 -5.33
CA TRP A 184 2.36 14.16 -4.77
C TRP A 184 2.90 14.16 -3.33
N VAL A 185 2.60 13.14 -2.53
CA VAL A 185 3.13 12.96 -1.17
C VAL A 185 4.45 12.17 -1.21
N TYR A 186 4.52 11.11 -2.02
CA TYR A 186 5.73 10.31 -2.24
C TYR A 186 6.85 11.17 -2.82
N PHE A 187 6.59 12.01 -3.82
CA PHE A 187 7.64 12.78 -4.51
C PHE A 187 8.45 13.71 -3.58
N PRO A 188 7.86 14.61 -2.77
CA PRO A 188 8.60 15.46 -1.85
C PRO A 188 9.30 14.67 -0.73
N ILE A 189 8.67 13.62 -0.19
CA ILE A 189 9.27 12.79 0.87
C ILE A 189 10.48 12.02 0.33
N LEU A 190 10.33 11.35 -0.82
CA LEU A 190 11.44 10.68 -1.50
C LEU A 190 12.54 11.68 -1.87
N LYS A 191 12.19 12.89 -2.32
CA LYS A 191 13.15 13.95 -2.64
C LYS A 191 13.92 14.45 -1.42
N ILE A 192 13.30 14.48 -0.24
CA ILE A 192 13.96 14.84 1.03
C ILE A 192 14.85 13.70 1.52
N ILE A 193 14.39 12.44 1.42
CA ILE A 193 15.13 11.25 1.90
C ILE A 193 16.30 10.90 0.98
N PHE A 194 16.12 11.00 -0.34
CA PHE A 194 17.14 10.73 -1.34
C PHE A 194 17.87 11.99 -1.83
N LYS A 195 17.72 13.12 -1.13
CA LYS A 195 18.58 14.28 -1.38
C LYS A 195 20.02 13.82 -1.14
N LYS A 196 20.77 13.64 -2.23
CA LYS A 196 22.20 13.32 -2.19
C LYS A 196 22.85 14.35 -1.27
N GLN A 197 23.54 13.87 -0.25
CA GLN A 197 24.54 14.70 0.43
C GLN A 197 25.55 15.07 -0.65
N GLU A 198 25.56 16.35 -1.04
CA GLU A 198 26.70 16.94 -1.75
C GLU A 198 27.90 17.04 -0.80
#